data_AF-A0A8S3GU04-F1
#
_entry.id   AF-A0A8S3GU04-F1
#
_cell.length_a   1.000
_cell.length_b   1.000
_cell.length_c   1.000
_cell.angle_alpha   90.00
_cell.angle_beta   90.00
_cell.angle_gamma   90.00
#
_symmetry.space_group_name_H-M   'P 1'
#
loop_
_entity.id
_entity.type
_entity.pdbx_description
1 polymer ?
#
loop_
_entity_poly.entity_id
_entity_poly.type
_entity_poly.pdbx_seq_one_letter_code
_entity_poly.pdbx_strand_id
1 'polypeptide(L)'
;VESKIKELQESYDHQVAEKKKLEISIMQTQSRLKRASKLTTALADEQIRWKENVTEFNEQMKTVTGNVFVSSACVAYYGAFPSSYRLELVENWVEGCKEHKIPVSDNPSIINVLADAFSIRQWVTQGLPRDDFSTENAILVTKGRRWPLIIDPQEQANRWIKNKEKENALKIIKMTDGHFLRILENCVRIGMPLLLEDVGETLDPALEPILLKQTFMSGGRLLIRLGDSDIEYDSNFKFYMTTKLSNPHYLPEICIKVTIINFSVTKQGLEDQILRYCNIFEGSDISFQFFS
;
A
#
# COMPACT_ATOMS: atom_id res chain seq x y z
N VAL A 1 59.98 -65.99 -18.47
CA VAL A 1 60.35 -64.66 -17.95
C VAL A 1 59.43 -63.59 -18.51
N GLU A 2 59.18 -63.58 -19.83
CA GLU A 2 58.24 -62.65 -20.48
C GLU A 2 56.79 -62.73 -19.98
N SER A 3 56.24 -63.92 -19.73
CA SER A 3 54.88 -64.08 -19.18
C SER A 3 54.71 -63.43 -17.80
N LYS A 4 55.74 -63.57 -16.95
CA LYS A 4 55.76 -63.04 -15.59
C LYS A 4 55.91 -61.52 -15.56
N ILE A 5 56.64 -60.96 -16.52
CA ILE A 5 56.75 -59.50 -16.72
C ILE A 5 55.40 -58.95 -17.19
N LYS A 6 54.69 -59.65 -18.08
CA LYS A 6 53.38 -59.23 -18.57
C LYS A 6 52.31 -59.22 -17.47
N GLU A 7 52.26 -60.26 -16.63
CA GLU A 7 51.39 -60.29 -15.44
C GLU A 7 51.70 -59.16 -14.45
N LEU A 8 52.98 -58.87 -14.20
CA LEU A 8 53.39 -57.75 -13.34
C LEU A 8 52.99 -56.39 -13.93
N GLN A 9 53.02 -56.25 -15.25
CA GLN A 9 52.67 -55.02 -15.95
C GLN A 9 51.15 -54.80 -15.97
N GLU A 10 50.36 -55.84 -16.21
CA GLU A 10 48.90 -55.80 -16.07
C GLU A 10 48.46 -55.52 -14.63
N SER A 11 49.12 -56.13 -13.64
CA SER A 11 48.87 -55.83 -12.22
C SER A 11 49.26 -54.40 -11.86
N TYR A 12 50.33 -53.86 -12.44
CA TYR A 12 50.75 -52.48 -12.24
C TYR A 12 49.72 -51.49 -12.84
N ASP A 13 49.30 -51.72 -14.08
CA ASP A 13 48.31 -50.88 -14.76
C ASP A 13 46.95 -50.93 -14.05
N HIS A 14 46.54 -52.10 -13.54
CA HIS A 14 45.34 -52.24 -12.72
C HIS A 14 45.42 -51.40 -11.43
N GLN A 15 46.54 -51.48 -10.70
CA GLN A 15 46.75 -50.69 -9.48
C GLN A 15 46.80 -49.17 -9.75
N VAL A 16 47.39 -48.76 -10.89
CA VAL A 16 47.41 -47.36 -11.31
C VAL A 16 46.00 -46.87 -11.69
N ALA A 17 45.20 -47.70 -12.36
CA ALA A 17 43.81 -47.38 -12.70
C ALA A 17 42.92 -47.26 -11.45
N GLU A 18 43.06 -48.19 -10.49
CA GLU A 18 42.38 -48.10 -9.19
C GLU A 18 42.79 -46.84 -8.43
N LYS A 19 44.09 -46.53 -8.37
CA LYS A 19 44.59 -45.31 -7.74
C LYS A 19 43.95 -44.06 -8.34
N LYS A 20 43.92 -43.94 -9.67
CA LYS A 20 43.26 -42.81 -10.36
C LYS A 20 41.77 -42.72 -10.06
N LYS A 21 41.07 -43.86 -10.01
CA LYS A 21 39.63 -43.92 -9.70
C LYS A 21 39.35 -43.46 -8.25
N LEU A 22 40.20 -43.89 -7.32
CA LEU A 22 40.17 -43.44 -5.92
C LEU A 22 40.46 -41.94 -5.81
N GLU A 23 41.47 -41.41 -6.50
CA GLU A 23 41.77 -39.96 -6.51
C GLU A 23 40.57 -39.12 -7.01
N ILE A 24 39.90 -39.57 -8.08
CA ILE A 24 38.69 -38.91 -8.59
C ILE A 24 37.55 -38.98 -7.57
N SER A 25 37.34 -40.14 -6.94
CA SER A 25 36.30 -40.32 -5.92
C SER A 25 36.54 -39.46 -4.69
N ILE A 26 37.80 -39.33 -4.24
CA ILE A 26 38.22 -38.47 -3.14
C ILE A 26 37.95 -37.00 -3.50
N MET A 27 38.35 -36.53 -4.69
CA MET A 27 38.07 -35.16 -5.13
C MET A 27 36.57 -34.86 -5.20
N GLN A 28 35.76 -35.78 -5.74
CA GLN A 28 34.31 -35.62 -5.81
C GLN A 28 33.69 -35.56 -4.42
N THR A 29 34.13 -36.42 -3.50
CA THR A 29 33.64 -36.45 -2.12
C THR A 29 34.02 -35.17 -1.39
N GLN A 30 35.25 -34.68 -1.55
CA GLN A 30 35.71 -33.43 -0.97
C GLN A 30 34.91 -32.22 -1.49
N SER A 31 34.61 -32.19 -2.80
CA SER A 31 33.75 -31.17 -3.41
C SER A 31 32.31 -31.23 -2.90
N ARG A 32 31.75 -32.44 -2.73
CA ARG A 32 30.41 -32.63 -2.13
C ARG A 32 30.39 -32.16 -0.68
N LEU A 33 31.41 -32.52 0.10
CA LEU A 33 31.51 -32.15 1.51
C LEU A 33 31.66 -30.64 1.70
N LYS A 34 32.45 -29.97 0.85
CA LYS A 34 32.55 -28.50 0.85
C LYS A 34 31.22 -27.81 0.51
N ARG A 35 30.45 -28.36 -0.44
CA ARG A 35 29.11 -27.84 -0.79
C ARG A 35 28.10 -28.09 0.33
N ALA A 36 28.08 -29.30 0.90
CA ALA A 36 27.23 -29.64 2.02
C ALA A 36 27.52 -28.74 3.22
N SER A 37 28.79 -28.53 3.57
CA SER A 37 29.19 -27.63 4.66
C SER A 37 28.69 -26.20 4.45
N LYS A 38 28.84 -25.63 3.24
CA LYS A 38 28.28 -24.30 2.93
C LYS A 38 26.76 -24.25 3.09
N LEU A 39 26.06 -25.29 2.62
CA LEU A 39 24.61 -25.38 2.72
C LEU A 39 24.16 -25.49 4.18
N THR A 40 24.85 -26.29 4.99
CA THR A 40 24.59 -26.43 6.43
C THR A 40 24.79 -25.10 7.16
N THR A 41 25.84 -24.34 6.84
CA THR A 41 26.05 -23.00 7.42
C THR A 41 24.94 -22.03 7.01
N ALA A 42 24.61 -21.95 5.72
CA ALA A 42 23.54 -21.07 5.25
C ALA A 42 22.17 -21.43 5.86
N LEU A 43 21.88 -22.73 6.03
CA LEU A 43 20.66 -23.20 6.69
C LEU A 43 20.66 -22.88 8.19
N ALA A 44 21.82 -22.92 8.85
CA ALA A 44 21.93 -22.54 10.25
C ALA A 44 21.65 -21.04 10.45
N ASP A 45 22.19 -20.19 9.58
CA ASP A 45 21.92 -18.74 9.61
C ASP A 45 20.44 -18.44 9.34
N GLU A 46 19.83 -19.13 8.38
CA GLU A 46 18.39 -19.03 8.10
C GLU A 46 17.53 -19.52 9.28
N GLN A 47 17.94 -20.59 9.96
CA GLN A 47 17.24 -21.07 11.14
C GLN A 47 17.23 -20.04 12.26
N ILE A 48 18.34 -19.35 12.50
CA ILE A 48 18.43 -18.27 13.51
C ILE A 48 17.47 -17.15 13.14
N ARG A 49 17.53 -16.68 11.88
CA ARG A 49 16.65 -15.62 11.37
C ARG A 49 15.17 -15.99 11.49
N TRP A 50 14.79 -17.22 11.15
CA TRP A 50 13.39 -17.66 11.26
C TRP A 50 12.95 -17.73 12.72
N LYS A 51 13.85 -18.12 13.63
CA LYS A 51 13.56 -18.14 15.06
C LYS A 51 13.30 -16.73 15.58
N GLU A 52 14.11 -15.76 15.17
CA GLU A 52 13.93 -14.33 15.50
C GLU A 52 12.60 -13.79 14.94
N ASN A 53 12.30 -14.07 13.66
CA ASN A 53 11.03 -13.65 13.05
C ASN A 53 9.81 -14.28 13.74
N VAL A 54 9.89 -15.56 14.14
CA VAL A 54 8.81 -16.22 14.88
C VAL A 54 8.61 -15.57 16.25
N THR A 55 9.68 -15.17 16.94
CA THR A 55 9.54 -14.43 18.20
C THR A 55 8.90 -13.06 17.97
N GLU A 56 9.32 -12.32 16.95
CA GLU A 56 8.75 -11.03 16.60
C GLU A 56 7.26 -11.13 16.23
N PHE A 57 6.89 -12.10 15.39
CA PHE A 57 5.49 -12.31 15.02
C PHE A 57 4.61 -12.70 16.21
N ASN A 58 5.14 -13.46 17.17
CA ASN A 58 4.40 -13.78 18.39
C ASN A 58 4.15 -12.54 19.27
N GLU A 59 5.07 -11.57 19.27
CA GLU A 59 4.86 -10.29 19.95
C GLU A 59 3.85 -9.42 19.21
N GLN A 60 3.99 -9.28 17.89
CA GLN A 60 3.06 -8.55 17.06
C GLN A 60 1.64 -9.12 17.18
N MET A 61 1.47 -10.45 17.16
CA MET A 61 0.17 -11.11 17.24
C MET A 61 -0.59 -10.76 18.54
N LYS A 62 0.12 -10.46 19.63
CA LYS A 62 -0.52 -10.01 20.88
C LYS A 62 -1.12 -8.62 20.74
N THR A 63 -0.43 -7.70 20.06
CA THR A 63 -0.83 -6.28 19.93
C THR A 63 -1.69 -5.98 18.70
N VAL A 64 -1.88 -6.95 17.79
CA VAL A 64 -2.70 -6.81 16.57
C VAL A 64 -4.10 -6.26 16.88
N THR A 65 -4.74 -6.72 17.96
CA THR A 65 -6.12 -6.30 18.26
C THR A 65 -6.21 -4.80 18.53
N GLY A 66 -5.32 -4.26 19.38
CA GLY A 66 -5.26 -2.81 19.64
C GLY A 66 -4.81 -2.02 18.42
N ASN A 67 -3.81 -2.51 17.68
CA ASN A 67 -3.29 -1.81 16.50
C ASN A 67 -4.33 -1.71 15.37
N VAL A 68 -5.10 -2.77 15.12
CA VAL A 68 -6.21 -2.77 14.16
C VAL A 68 -7.33 -1.86 14.63
N PHE A 69 -7.65 -1.87 15.92
CA PHE A 69 -8.68 -0.99 16.49
C PHE A 69 -8.33 0.49 16.28
N VAL A 70 -7.14 0.93 16.68
CA VAL A 70 -6.69 2.32 16.49
C VAL A 70 -6.64 2.66 15.00
N SER A 71 -6.08 1.79 14.16
CA SER A 71 -6.02 2.02 12.71
C SER A 71 -7.41 2.15 12.07
N SER A 72 -8.39 1.37 12.55
CA SER A 72 -9.78 1.47 12.08
C SER A 72 -10.44 2.78 12.48
N ALA A 73 -10.16 3.28 13.69
CA ALA A 73 -10.61 4.59 14.15
C ALA A 73 -10.01 5.70 13.29
N CYS A 74 -8.72 5.59 12.93
CA CYS A 74 -8.07 6.51 12.01
C CYS A 74 -8.77 6.57 10.65
N VAL A 75 -9.06 5.41 10.05
CA VAL A 75 -9.74 5.36 8.74
C VAL A 75 -11.17 5.90 8.80
N ALA A 76 -11.87 5.66 9.91
CA ALA A 76 -13.27 6.05 10.04
C ALA A 76 -13.46 7.56 10.31
N TYR A 77 -12.61 8.14 11.16
CA TYR A 77 -12.88 9.46 11.76
C TYR A 77 -11.82 10.52 11.45
N TYR A 78 -10.57 10.13 11.20
CA TYR A 78 -9.47 11.09 11.27
C TYR A 78 -9.22 11.87 9.98
N GLY A 79 -9.86 11.47 8.87
CA GLY A 79 -9.59 12.03 7.55
C GLY A 79 -9.73 13.55 7.47
N ALA A 80 -10.73 14.14 8.12
CA ALA A 80 -10.98 15.58 8.05
C ALA A 80 -9.94 16.42 8.83
N PHE A 81 -9.23 15.80 9.76
CA PHE A 81 -8.33 16.52 10.67
C PHE A 81 -6.90 16.66 10.12
N PRO A 82 -6.18 17.72 10.53
CA PRO A 82 -4.76 17.89 10.22
C PRO A 82 -3.88 16.89 11.00
N SER A 83 -2.67 16.61 10.52
CA SER A 83 -1.78 15.58 11.06
C SER A 83 -1.49 15.73 12.55
N SER A 84 -1.24 16.95 13.03
CA SER A 84 -0.95 17.19 14.45
C SER A 84 -2.09 16.74 15.37
N TYR A 85 -3.33 17.06 14.99
CA TYR A 85 -4.50 16.64 15.74
C TYR A 85 -4.76 15.14 15.63
N ARG A 86 -4.42 14.52 14.49
CA ARG A 86 -4.48 13.06 14.37
C ARG A 86 -3.54 12.36 15.36
N LEU A 87 -2.32 12.89 15.55
CA LEU A 87 -1.36 12.34 16.51
C LEU A 87 -1.90 12.41 17.94
N GLU A 88 -2.41 13.58 18.35
CA GLU A 88 -3.04 13.75 19.67
C GLU A 88 -4.23 12.78 19.87
N LEU A 89 -5.05 12.58 18.84
CA LEU A 89 -6.13 11.60 18.90
C LEU A 89 -5.59 10.16 19.03
N VAL A 90 -4.59 9.77 18.24
CA VAL A 90 -3.99 8.43 18.35
C VAL A 90 -3.46 8.19 19.76
N GLU A 91 -2.75 9.16 20.35
CA GLU A 91 -2.25 9.07 21.72
C GLU A 91 -3.37 8.84 22.74
N ASN A 92 -4.45 9.62 22.66
CA ASN A 92 -5.62 9.46 23.54
C ASN A 92 -6.28 8.07 23.39
N TRP A 93 -6.38 7.55 22.17
CA TRP A 93 -6.94 6.21 21.93
C TRP A 93 -6.02 5.10 22.42
N VAL A 94 -4.70 5.28 22.32
CA VAL A 94 -3.71 4.35 22.88
C VAL A 94 -3.79 4.34 24.41
N GLU A 95 -3.92 5.51 25.04
CA GLU A 95 -4.11 5.61 26.49
C GLU A 95 -5.39 4.89 26.93
N GLY A 96 -6.52 5.14 26.27
CA GLY A 96 -7.77 4.44 26.54
C GLY A 96 -7.66 2.92 26.34
N CYS A 97 -6.93 2.45 25.33
CA CYS A 97 -6.64 1.02 25.17
C CYS A 97 -5.87 0.44 26.36
N LYS A 98 -4.87 1.19 26.87
CA LYS A 98 -4.07 0.79 28.04
C LYS A 98 -4.94 0.72 29.30
N GLU A 99 -5.82 1.69 29.52
CA GLU A 99 -6.78 1.68 30.64
C GLU A 99 -7.72 0.47 30.59
N HIS A 100 -8.22 0.14 29.41
CA HIS A 100 -9.09 -1.02 29.19
C HIS A 100 -8.35 -2.36 29.07
N LYS A 101 -7.03 -2.39 29.30
CA LYS A 101 -6.17 -3.59 29.22
C LYS A 101 -6.20 -4.27 27.85
N ILE A 102 -6.37 -3.48 26.79
CA ILE A 102 -6.26 -3.94 25.40
C ILE A 102 -4.78 -3.86 25.00
N PRO A 103 -4.14 -4.97 24.61
CA PRO A 103 -2.76 -4.94 24.15
C PRO A 103 -2.63 -4.11 22.87
N VAL A 104 -1.82 -3.06 22.93
CA VAL A 104 -1.56 -2.14 21.82
C VAL A 104 -0.05 -1.85 21.80
N SER A 105 0.51 -1.65 20.62
CA SER A 105 1.88 -1.18 20.49
C SER A 105 1.97 0.27 20.98
N ASP A 106 3.12 0.68 21.54
CA ASP A 106 3.27 2.05 22.04
C ASP A 106 3.11 3.10 20.92
N ASN A 107 3.57 2.79 19.71
CA ASN A 107 3.42 3.63 18.52
C ASN A 107 2.69 2.86 17.40
N PRO A 108 1.35 2.84 17.37
CA PRO A 108 0.61 2.18 16.29
C PRO A 108 0.70 3.01 15.01
N SER A 109 1.50 2.55 14.04
CA SER A 109 1.56 3.18 12.72
C SER A 109 0.47 2.61 11.80
N ILE A 110 -0.45 3.46 11.35
CA ILE A 110 -1.48 3.09 10.38
C ILE A 110 -0.87 2.60 9.05
N ILE A 111 0.30 3.15 8.67
CA ILE A 111 1.03 2.78 7.47
C ILE A 111 1.46 1.32 7.56
N ASN A 112 2.02 0.88 8.68
CA ASN A 112 2.47 -0.51 8.86
C ASN A 112 1.30 -1.51 8.93
N VAL A 113 0.13 -1.08 9.40
CA VAL A 113 -1.05 -1.95 9.55
C VAL A 113 -1.84 -2.07 8.24
N LEU A 114 -2.00 -0.99 7.48
CA LEU A 114 -2.93 -0.93 6.34
C LEU A 114 -2.26 -0.79 4.97
N ALA A 115 -0.98 -0.39 4.92
CA ALA A 115 -0.26 -0.22 3.67
C ALA A 115 0.84 -1.26 3.49
N ASP A 116 0.97 -1.73 2.27
CA ASP A 116 2.08 -2.56 1.83
C ASP A 116 3.15 -1.69 1.14
N ALA A 117 4.42 -2.09 1.27
CA ALA A 117 5.54 -1.34 0.73
C ALA A 117 5.48 -1.19 -0.81
N PHE A 118 4.79 -2.10 -1.50
CA PHE A 118 4.64 -2.03 -2.95
C PHE A 118 3.63 -0.93 -3.34
N SER A 119 2.45 -0.89 -2.72
CA SER A 119 1.44 0.14 -2.92
C SER A 119 1.98 1.53 -2.61
N ILE A 120 2.75 1.69 -1.53
CA ILE A 120 3.37 2.98 -1.18
C ILE A 120 4.30 3.44 -2.30
N ARG A 121 5.17 2.55 -2.80
CA ARG A 121 6.07 2.86 -3.93
C ARG A 121 5.28 3.23 -5.18
N GLN A 122 4.20 2.49 -5.48
CA GLN A 122 3.34 2.77 -6.61
C GLN A 122 2.70 4.16 -6.51
N TRP A 123 2.22 4.56 -5.32
CA TRP A 123 1.65 5.89 -5.12
C TRP A 123 2.68 7.00 -5.32
N VAL A 124 3.91 6.81 -4.85
CA VAL A 124 5.02 7.75 -5.08
C VAL A 124 5.33 7.88 -6.57
N THR A 125 5.38 6.76 -7.32
CA THR A 125 5.55 6.79 -8.78
C THR A 125 4.38 7.50 -9.49
N GLN A 126 3.17 7.44 -8.92
CA GLN A 126 1.97 8.12 -9.42
C GLN A 126 1.93 9.62 -9.06
N GLY A 127 2.94 10.14 -8.36
CA GLY A 127 3.08 11.57 -8.06
C GLY A 127 2.64 11.96 -6.65
N LEU A 128 2.40 11.01 -5.75
CA LEU A 128 2.20 11.30 -4.33
C LEU A 128 3.55 11.67 -3.68
N PRO A 129 3.64 12.72 -2.87
CA PRO A 129 4.87 13.04 -2.16
C PRO A 129 5.21 11.95 -1.13
N ARG A 130 6.52 11.77 -0.87
CA ARG A 130 7.05 10.71 0.01
C ARG A 130 7.12 11.17 1.46
N ASP A 131 5.98 11.55 2.01
CA ASP A 131 5.79 11.91 3.41
C ASP A 131 4.71 11.04 4.08
N ASP A 132 4.78 10.94 5.40
CA ASP A 132 3.87 10.08 6.17
C ASP A 132 2.44 10.59 6.07
N PHE A 133 2.21 11.91 6.10
CA PHE A 133 0.88 12.51 5.97
C PHE A 133 0.21 12.20 4.62
N SER A 134 0.93 12.37 3.50
CA SER A 134 0.42 11.99 2.18
C SER A 134 0.15 10.49 2.08
N THR A 135 1.02 9.67 2.66
CA THR A 135 0.86 8.21 2.67
C THR A 135 -0.38 7.80 3.47
N GLU A 136 -0.59 8.38 4.65
CA GLU A 136 -1.80 8.19 5.46
C GLU A 136 -3.06 8.59 4.69
N ASN A 137 -3.05 9.76 4.06
CA ASN A 137 -4.18 10.22 3.28
C ASN A 137 -4.47 9.30 2.08
N ALA A 138 -3.43 8.76 1.43
CA ALA A 138 -3.61 7.76 0.37
C ALA A 138 -4.22 6.45 0.88
N ILE A 139 -3.88 6.03 2.10
CA ILE A 139 -4.53 4.90 2.78
C ILE A 139 -6.02 5.21 2.99
N LEU A 140 -6.35 6.41 3.47
CA LEU A 140 -7.75 6.83 3.67
C LEU A 140 -8.55 6.81 2.37
N VAL A 141 -7.96 7.28 1.27
CA VAL A 141 -8.60 7.28 -0.06
C VAL A 141 -8.83 5.86 -0.58
N THR A 142 -7.89 4.93 -0.33
CA THR A 142 -7.91 3.58 -0.91
C THR A 142 -8.63 2.54 -0.05
N LYS A 143 -8.55 2.66 1.27
CA LYS A 143 -9.16 1.72 2.24
C LYS A 143 -10.49 2.23 2.81
N GLY A 144 -10.87 3.48 2.53
CA GLY A 144 -12.14 4.06 2.94
C GLY A 144 -13.34 3.31 2.36
N ARG A 145 -14.33 3.02 3.21
CA ARG A 145 -15.59 2.35 2.77
C ARG A 145 -16.53 3.30 2.03
N ARG A 146 -16.64 4.54 2.51
CA ARG A 146 -17.42 5.62 1.88
C ARG A 146 -16.54 6.32 0.84
N TRP A 147 -17.17 6.99 -0.12
CA TRP A 147 -16.43 7.69 -1.15
C TRP A 147 -15.64 8.87 -0.57
N PRO A 148 -14.38 9.05 -0.99
CA PRO A 148 -13.52 10.11 -0.47
C PRO A 148 -13.91 11.46 -1.10
N LEU A 149 -14.13 12.46 -0.24
CA LEU A 149 -14.19 13.86 -0.59
C LEU A 149 -12.91 14.53 -0.12
N ILE A 150 -12.08 14.94 -1.07
CA ILE A 150 -10.72 15.39 -0.80
C ILE A 150 -10.66 16.91 -0.85
N ILE A 151 -10.23 17.51 0.26
CA ILE A 151 -9.96 18.93 0.39
C ILE A 151 -8.50 19.15 -0.03
N ASP A 152 -8.29 19.64 -1.25
CA ASP A 152 -6.97 19.75 -1.88
C ASP A 152 -6.84 21.08 -2.64
N PRO A 153 -6.54 22.18 -1.93
CA PRO A 153 -6.34 23.49 -2.55
C PRO A 153 -5.12 23.54 -3.49
N GLN A 154 -4.20 22.57 -3.40
CA GLN A 154 -2.95 22.52 -4.17
C GLN A 154 -2.99 21.51 -5.33
N GLU A 155 -4.14 20.88 -5.56
CA GLU A 155 -4.37 19.87 -6.60
C GLU A 155 -3.33 18.73 -6.61
N GLN A 156 -2.75 18.39 -5.45
CA GLN A 156 -1.81 17.28 -5.31
C GLN A 156 -2.52 15.92 -5.43
N ALA A 157 -3.59 15.73 -4.66
CA ALA A 157 -4.40 14.54 -4.67
C ALA A 157 -5.14 14.38 -6.01
N ASN A 158 -5.60 15.49 -6.59
CA ASN A 158 -6.23 15.47 -7.92
C ASN A 158 -5.29 14.90 -8.99
N ARG A 159 -4.03 15.38 -9.05
CA ARG A 159 -3.01 14.86 -9.97
C ARG A 159 -2.67 13.40 -9.71
N TRP A 160 -2.53 13.03 -8.44
CA TRP A 160 -2.25 11.65 -8.04
C TRP A 160 -3.36 10.68 -8.49
N ILE A 161 -4.64 11.01 -8.26
CA ILE A 161 -5.78 10.17 -8.67
C ILE A 161 -5.84 10.01 -10.19
N LYS A 162 -5.61 11.09 -10.94
CA LYS A 162 -5.54 11.05 -12.41
C LYS A 162 -4.46 10.10 -12.92
N ASN A 163 -3.28 10.12 -12.30
CA ASN A 163 -2.20 9.21 -12.66
C ASN A 163 -2.48 7.77 -12.21
N LYS A 164 -3.07 7.59 -11.03
CA LYS A 164 -3.40 6.29 -10.45
C LYS A 164 -4.42 5.52 -11.28
N GLU A 165 -5.46 6.19 -11.76
CA GLU A 165 -6.56 5.58 -12.51
C GLU A 165 -6.43 5.78 -14.04
N LYS A 166 -5.24 6.17 -14.51
CA LYS A 166 -4.96 6.43 -15.93
C LYS A 166 -5.20 5.20 -16.81
N GLU A 167 -4.79 4.03 -16.35
CA GLU A 167 -4.97 2.76 -17.06
C GLU A 167 -6.43 2.28 -17.03
N ASN A 168 -7.22 2.73 -16.04
CA ASN A 168 -8.62 2.35 -15.85
C ASN A 168 -9.60 3.29 -16.56
N ALA A 169 -9.11 4.17 -17.45
CA ALA A 169 -9.92 5.14 -18.20
C ALA A 169 -10.77 6.06 -17.31
N LEU A 170 -10.13 6.67 -16.30
CA LEU A 170 -10.76 7.65 -15.41
C LEU A 170 -11.53 8.74 -16.17
N LYS A 171 -12.81 8.90 -15.84
CA LYS A 171 -13.63 9.99 -16.35
C LYS A 171 -13.63 11.17 -15.39
N ILE A 172 -13.28 12.35 -15.91
CA ILE A 172 -13.26 13.60 -15.15
C ILE A 172 -14.51 14.41 -15.52
N ILE A 173 -15.25 14.90 -14.52
CA ILE A 173 -16.46 15.73 -14.70
C ILE A 173 -16.50 16.87 -13.69
N LYS A 174 -17.26 17.93 -13.99
CA LYS A 174 -17.60 19.00 -13.04
C LYS A 174 -19.09 19.04 -12.77
N MET A 175 -19.49 19.55 -11.61
CA MET A 175 -20.92 19.74 -11.28
C MET A 175 -21.63 20.74 -12.21
N THR A 176 -20.90 21.61 -12.88
CA THR A 176 -21.43 22.58 -13.85
C THR A 176 -21.86 21.94 -15.17
N ASP A 177 -21.48 20.69 -15.43
CA ASP A 177 -21.76 20.03 -16.70
C ASP A 177 -23.22 19.54 -16.72
N GLY A 178 -24.06 20.09 -17.63
CA GLY A 178 -25.47 19.70 -17.74
C GLY A 178 -25.72 18.22 -18.09
N HIS A 179 -24.68 17.47 -18.45
CA HIS A 179 -24.74 16.02 -18.73
C HIS A 179 -24.09 15.15 -17.64
N PHE A 180 -23.78 15.71 -16.47
CA PHE A 180 -23.05 14.98 -15.42
C PHE A 180 -23.73 13.68 -15.00
N LEU A 181 -25.06 13.68 -14.79
CA LEU A 181 -25.82 12.49 -14.41
C LEU A 181 -25.68 11.39 -15.45
N ARG A 182 -25.88 11.71 -16.74
CA ARG A 182 -25.78 10.73 -17.82
C ARG A 182 -24.39 10.11 -17.93
N ILE A 183 -23.34 10.88 -17.69
CA ILE A 183 -21.96 10.37 -17.67
C ILE A 183 -21.78 9.43 -16.46
N LEU A 184 -22.28 9.82 -15.29
CA LEU A 184 -22.24 9.03 -14.07
C LEU A 184 -22.97 7.70 -14.23
N GLU A 185 -24.17 7.69 -14.80
CA GLU A 185 -24.93 6.46 -15.10
C GLU A 185 -24.12 5.49 -15.98
N ASN A 186 -23.43 6.02 -16.99
CA ASN A 186 -22.62 5.21 -17.89
C ASN A 186 -21.38 4.65 -17.17
N CYS A 187 -20.71 5.45 -16.34
CA CYS A 187 -19.57 5.01 -15.54
C CYS A 187 -19.96 3.93 -14.53
N VAL A 188 -21.12 4.06 -13.88
CA VAL A 188 -21.66 3.06 -12.94
C VAL A 188 -21.98 1.75 -13.65
N ARG A 189 -22.57 1.83 -14.86
CA ARG A 189 -22.92 0.65 -15.67
C ARG A 189 -21.71 -0.13 -16.16
N ILE A 190 -20.65 0.58 -16.56
CA ILE A 190 -19.44 -0.03 -17.13
C ILE A 190 -18.40 -0.36 -16.05
N GLY A 191 -18.50 0.26 -14.87
CA GLY A 191 -17.50 0.13 -13.79
C GLY A 191 -16.29 1.04 -13.97
N MET A 192 -16.39 2.11 -14.77
CA MET A 192 -15.28 3.06 -14.96
C MET A 192 -15.15 4.00 -13.75
N PRO A 193 -13.93 4.26 -13.26
CA PRO A 193 -13.73 5.21 -12.18
C PRO A 193 -14.07 6.63 -12.65
N LEU A 194 -14.64 7.43 -11.74
CA LEU A 194 -15.07 8.78 -12.02
C LEU A 194 -14.55 9.75 -10.94
N LEU A 195 -13.99 10.87 -11.39
CA LEU A 195 -13.50 11.97 -10.58
C LEU A 195 -14.37 13.21 -10.79
N LEU A 196 -15.02 13.66 -9.73
CA LEU A 196 -15.75 14.91 -9.67
C LEU A 196 -14.83 16.02 -9.16
N GLU A 197 -14.60 17.02 -10.00
CA GLU A 197 -13.76 18.19 -9.68
C GLU A 197 -14.60 19.38 -9.23
N ASP A 198 -13.94 20.26 -8.46
CA ASP A 198 -14.49 21.55 -8.02
C ASP A 198 -15.82 21.41 -7.26
N VAL A 199 -15.91 20.41 -6.38
CA VAL A 199 -17.08 20.23 -5.51
C VAL A 199 -17.19 21.42 -4.55
N GLY A 200 -18.33 22.10 -4.60
CA GLY A 200 -18.68 23.17 -3.67
C GLY A 200 -19.16 22.65 -2.31
N GLU A 201 -19.71 23.52 -1.47
CA GLU A 201 -20.23 23.14 -0.14
C GLU A 201 -21.54 22.35 -0.21
N THR A 202 -22.20 22.37 -1.36
CA THR A 202 -23.45 21.62 -1.62
C THR A 202 -23.22 20.54 -2.67
N LEU A 203 -23.84 19.38 -2.43
CA LEU A 203 -23.88 18.26 -3.35
C LEU A 203 -25.30 18.13 -3.91
N ASP A 204 -25.41 17.72 -5.17
CA ASP A 204 -26.72 17.45 -5.78
C ASP A 204 -27.35 16.22 -5.08
N PRO A 205 -28.59 16.32 -4.56
CA PRO A 205 -29.32 15.19 -3.97
C PRO A 205 -29.43 13.98 -4.88
N ALA A 206 -29.39 14.15 -6.21
CA ALA A 206 -29.40 13.05 -7.17
C ALA A 206 -28.20 12.08 -6.98
N LEU A 207 -27.11 12.51 -6.35
CA LEU A 207 -25.94 11.68 -6.07
C LEU A 207 -26.13 10.78 -4.82
N GLU A 208 -27.13 11.04 -4.00
CA GLU A 208 -27.34 10.35 -2.72
C GLU A 208 -27.39 8.81 -2.82
N PRO A 209 -28.09 8.19 -3.80
CA PRO A 209 -28.11 6.74 -3.93
C PRO A 209 -26.70 6.16 -4.13
N ILE A 210 -25.86 6.85 -4.90
CA ILE A 210 -24.47 6.42 -5.18
C ILE A 210 -23.59 6.65 -3.97
N LEU A 211 -23.74 7.80 -3.28
CA LEU A 211 -22.97 8.12 -2.10
C LEU A 211 -23.18 7.10 -0.98
N LEU A 212 -24.43 6.71 -0.75
CA LEU A 212 -24.83 5.73 0.25
C LEU A 212 -24.74 4.28 -0.24
N LYS A 213 -24.39 4.04 -1.52
CA LYS A 213 -24.35 2.71 -2.14
C LYS A 213 -25.66 1.94 -1.95
N GLN A 214 -26.79 2.61 -2.19
CA GLN A 214 -28.14 2.04 -2.07
C GLN A 214 -28.45 1.12 -3.25
N THR A 215 -27.77 -0.02 -3.31
CA THR A 215 -27.98 -1.03 -4.34
C THR A 215 -29.05 -2.05 -3.90
N PHE A 216 -29.78 -2.59 -4.86
CA PHE A 216 -30.79 -3.62 -4.65
C PHE A 216 -30.64 -4.73 -5.69
N MET A 217 -30.98 -5.95 -5.29
CA MET A 217 -30.96 -7.10 -6.20
C MET A 217 -32.32 -7.22 -6.88
N SER A 218 -32.34 -7.22 -8.20
CA SER A 218 -33.54 -7.48 -9.00
C SER A 218 -33.20 -8.38 -10.19
N GLY A 219 -33.94 -9.46 -10.37
CA GLY A 219 -33.71 -10.40 -11.48
C GLY A 219 -32.31 -11.03 -11.51
N GLY A 220 -31.65 -11.19 -10.35
CA GLY A 220 -30.29 -11.73 -10.25
C GLY A 220 -29.17 -10.74 -10.58
N ARG A 221 -29.49 -9.48 -10.86
CA ARG A 221 -28.51 -8.40 -11.11
C ARG A 221 -28.54 -7.38 -9.98
N LEU A 222 -27.38 -6.78 -9.71
CA LEU A 222 -27.25 -5.68 -8.76
C LEU A 222 -27.59 -4.38 -9.47
N LEU A 223 -28.64 -3.70 -9.02
CA LEU A 223 -29.11 -2.45 -9.60
C LEU A 223 -29.01 -1.31 -8.59
N ILE A 224 -28.94 -0.08 -9.09
CA ILE A 224 -29.05 1.15 -8.32
C ILE A 224 -30.06 2.06 -9.00
N ARG A 225 -30.92 2.71 -8.20
CA ARG A 225 -31.89 3.69 -8.71
C ARG A 225 -31.25 5.06 -8.69
N LEU A 226 -31.15 5.70 -9.86
CA LEU A 226 -30.68 7.07 -10.00
C LEU A 226 -31.76 7.89 -10.70
N GLY A 227 -32.34 8.85 -9.99
CA GLY A 227 -33.55 9.54 -10.45
C GLY A 227 -34.68 8.54 -10.71
N ASP A 228 -35.19 8.52 -11.95
CA ASP A 228 -36.27 7.64 -12.38
C ASP A 228 -35.80 6.35 -13.06
N SER A 229 -34.48 6.15 -13.20
CA SER A 229 -33.90 5.01 -13.93
C SER A 229 -33.21 4.01 -13.02
N ASP A 230 -33.43 2.72 -13.31
CA ASP A 230 -32.72 1.61 -12.67
C ASP A 230 -31.52 1.21 -13.54
N ILE A 231 -30.33 1.27 -12.96
CA ILE A 231 -29.06 1.09 -13.67
C ILE A 231 -28.33 -0.09 -13.05
N GLU A 232 -27.72 -0.92 -13.89
CA GLU A 232 -26.86 -2.02 -13.44
C GLU A 232 -25.61 -1.46 -12.76
N TYR A 233 -25.33 -1.94 -11.55
CA TYR A 233 -24.23 -1.48 -10.72
C TYR A 233 -23.04 -2.43 -10.83
N ASP A 234 -21.94 -1.95 -11.42
CA ASP A 234 -20.68 -2.68 -11.44
C ASP A 234 -19.89 -2.46 -10.14
N SER A 235 -19.41 -3.55 -9.53
CA SER A 235 -18.68 -3.50 -8.26
C SER A 235 -17.27 -2.89 -8.36
N ASN A 236 -16.72 -2.76 -9.57
CA ASN A 236 -15.43 -2.13 -9.82
C ASN A 236 -15.52 -0.60 -9.91
N PHE A 237 -16.74 -0.05 -9.98
CA PHE A 237 -16.94 1.40 -10.02
C PHE A 237 -16.28 2.07 -8.82
N LYS A 238 -15.53 3.15 -9.07
CA LYS A 238 -14.96 3.99 -8.02
C LYS A 238 -15.32 5.45 -8.25
N PHE A 239 -15.68 6.13 -7.16
CA PHE A 239 -16.04 7.54 -7.20
C PHE A 239 -15.11 8.36 -6.30
N TYR A 240 -14.51 9.39 -6.88
CA TYR A 240 -13.61 10.31 -6.19
C TYR A 240 -14.17 11.74 -6.30
N MET A 241 -14.07 12.52 -5.23
CA MET A 241 -14.48 13.93 -5.22
C MET A 241 -13.32 14.80 -4.75
N THR A 242 -13.12 15.94 -5.39
CA THR A 242 -12.09 16.92 -5.02
C THR A 242 -12.68 18.32 -4.92
N THR A 243 -12.22 19.09 -3.94
CA THR A 243 -12.54 20.51 -3.78
C THR A 243 -11.27 21.33 -3.62
N LYS A 244 -11.28 22.53 -4.21
CA LYS A 244 -10.21 23.53 -4.09
C LYS A 244 -10.43 24.48 -2.91
N LEU A 245 -11.59 24.40 -2.26
CA LEU A 245 -11.89 25.21 -1.10
C LEU A 245 -10.98 24.76 0.06
N SER A 246 -10.16 25.66 0.60
CA SER A 246 -9.22 25.31 1.67
C SER A 246 -9.92 24.97 2.99
N ASN A 247 -11.08 25.57 3.27
CA ASN A 247 -11.86 25.34 4.48
C ASN A 247 -13.36 25.37 4.19
N PRO A 248 -13.91 24.33 3.53
CA PRO A 248 -15.32 24.25 3.19
C PRO A 248 -16.16 23.91 4.43
N HIS A 249 -17.32 24.56 4.59
CA HIS A 249 -18.27 24.26 5.65
C HIS A 249 -19.34 23.29 5.17
N TYR A 250 -19.06 21.99 5.25
CA TYR A 250 -20.03 20.96 4.90
C TYR A 250 -21.11 20.79 5.98
N LEU A 251 -22.35 20.62 5.52
CA LEU A 251 -23.45 20.24 6.39
C LEU A 251 -23.22 18.84 6.98
N PRO A 252 -23.68 18.56 8.23
CA PRO A 252 -23.51 17.25 8.87
C PRO A 252 -24.01 16.07 8.01
N GLU A 253 -25.04 16.32 7.21
CA GLU A 253 -25.58 15.35 6.26
C GLU A 253 -24.53 14.84 5.26
N ILE A 254 -23.69 15.73 4.73
CA ILE A 254 -22.61 15.38 3.81
C ILE A 254 -21.52 14.60 4.56
N CYS A 255 -21.13 15.05 5.76
CA CYS A 255 -20.10 14.41 6.58
C CYS A 255 -20.42 12.95 6.97
N ILE A 256 -21.70 12.58 7.01
CA ILE A 256 -22.13 11.20 7.26
C ILE A 256 -22.06 10.36 5.97
N LYS A 257 -22.39 10.95 4.82
CA LYS A 257 -22.45 10.28 3.51
C LYS A 257 -21.06 10.01 2.92
N VAL A 258 -20.11 10.92 3.07
CA VAL A 258 -18.76 10.84 2.46
C VAL A 258 -17.65 10.76 3.51
N THR A 259 -16.46 10.31 3.12
CA THR A 259 -15.27 10.43 3.97
C THR A 259 -14.51 11.68 3.55
N ILE A 260 -14.55 12.71 4.38
CA ILE A 260 -13.79 13.94 4.15
C ILE A 260 -12.31 13.66 4.48
N ILE A 261 -11.42 14.01 3.55
CA ILE A 261 -9.98 13.82 3.69
C ILE A 261 -9.29 15.16 3.44
N ASN A 262 -8.58 15.64 4.43
CA ASN A 262 -7.83 16.89 4.34
C ASN A 262 -6.43 16.62 3.76
N PHE A 263 -6.20 17.11 2.55
CA PHE A 263 -4.91 17.10 1.85
C PHE A 263 -4.23 18.48 1.88
N SER A 264 -4.75 19.43 2.66
CA SER A 264 -4.14 20.75 2.79
C SER A 264 -2.74 20.62 3.37
N VAL A 265 -1.76 21.13 2.63
CA VAL A 265 -0.35 21.10 3.05
C VAL A 265 -0.19 21.98 4.29
N THR A 266 0.24 21.37 5.40
CA THR A 266 0.64 22.11 6.59
C THR A 266 2.05 22.68 6.40
N LYS A 267 2.40 23.75 7.12
CA LYS A 267 3.74 24.35 7.06
C LYS A 267 4.84 23.31 7.35
N GLN A 268 4.62 22.45 8.34
CA GLN A 268 5.51 21.35 8.69
C GLN A 268 5.61 20.30 7.56
N GLY A 269 4.48 19.94 6.95
CA GLY A 269 4.49 19.04 5.78
C GLY A 269 5.25 19.62 4.58
N LEU A 270 5.18 20.94 4.37
CA LEU A 270 5.96 21.61 3.34
C LEU A 270 7.46 21.62 3.67
N GLU A 271 7.84 21.88 4.92
CA GLU A 271 9.22 21.83 5.38
C GLU A 271 9.83 20.44 5.16
N ASP A 272 9.12 19.38 5.55
CA ASP A 272 9.57 17.99 5.33
C ASP A 272 9.70 17.66 3.83
N GLN A 273 8.78 18.14 3.00
CA GLN A 273 8.84 17.96 1.55
C GLN A 273 10.07 18.66 0.95
N ILE A 274 10.30 19.92 1.30
CA ILE A 274 11.44 20.70 0.81
C ILE A 274 12.77 20.09 1.30
N LEU A 275 12.85 19.71 2.57
CA LEU A 275 14.05 19.10 3.15
C LEU A 275 14.41 17.79 2.44
N ARG A 276 13.40 16.98 2.07
CA ARG A 276 13.61 15.77 1.27
C ARG A 276 14.03 16.09 -0.17
N TYR A 277 13.45 17.09 -0.81
CA TYR A 277 13.89 17.53 -2.14
C TYR A 277 15.35 18.00 -2.11
N CYS A 278 15.73 18.83 -1.13
CA CYS A 278 17.12 19.24 -0.93
C CYS A 278 18.05 18.05 -0.72
N ASN A 279 17.70 17.10 0.16
CA ASN A 279 18.52 15.90 0.38
C ASN A 279 18.66 15.02 -0.88
N ILE A 280 17.66 14.96 -1.75
CA ILE A 280 17.77 14.23 -3.02
C ILE A 280 18.75 14.95 -3.96
N PHE A 281 18.64 16.29 -4.06
CA PHE A 281 19.55 17.10 -4.88
C PHE A 281 20.99 17.08 -4.35
N GLU A 282 21.21 17.32 -3.06
CA GLU A 282 22.53 17.28 -2.44
C GLU A 282 23.09 15.84 -2.38
N GLY A 283 22.23 14.84 -2.15
CA GLY A 283 22.61 13.44 -2.16
C GLY A 283 23.03 12.93 -3.54
N SER A 284 22.44 13.46 -4.63
CA SER A 284 22.91 13.17 -5.98
C SER A 284 24.33 13.69 -6.23
N ASP A 285 24.70 14.85 -5.67
CA ASP A 285 26.07 15.38 -5.74
C ASP A 285 27.07 14.53 -4.93
N ILE A 286 26.67 14.03 -3.75
CA ILE A 286 27.51 13.17 -2.91
C ILE A 286 27.75 11.80 -3.58
N SER A 287 26.75 11.23 -4.26
CA SER A 287 26.93 9.99 -5.03
C SER A 287 27.85 10.16 -6.25
N PHE A 288 28.00 11.37 -6.79
CA PHE A 288 29.00 11.68 -7.82
C PHE A 288 30.43 11.83 -7.25
N GLN A 289 30.59 12.31 -6.01
CA GLN A 289 31.90 12.44 -5.36
C GLN A 289 32.52 11.10 -4.91
N PHE A 290 31.73 10.03 -4.75
CA PHE A 290 32.27 8.70 -4.40
C PHE A 290 32.66 7.84 -5.63
N PHE A 291 32.42 8.32 -6.85
CA PHE A 291 32.78 7.64 -8.10
C PHE A 291 33.82 8.39 -8.94
N SER A 292 34.46 9.43 -8.39
CA SER A 292 35.62 10.09 -8.99
C SER A 292 36.86 9.98 -8.10
#